data_AF-A0A7C4GR47-F1
#
_entry.id   AF-A0A7C4GR47-F1
#
_cell.length_a   1.000
_cell.length_b   1.000
_cell.length_c   1.000
_cell.angle_alpha   90.00
_cell.angle_beta   90.00
_cell.angle_gamma   90.00
#
_symmetry.space_group_name_H-M   'P 1'
#
loop_
_entity.id
_entity.type
_entity.pdbx_description
1 polymer ?
#
loop_
_entity_poly.entity_id
_entity_poly.type
_entity_poly.pdbx_seq_one_letter_code
_entity_poly.pdbx_strand_id
1 'polypeptide(L)'
;MSNKRFQTLAPILAFLIPFAVRLLPEIIAWPYPIGFDTVYAYVPWIKSGYPINLGPLEFFRGARLFPLLALMLDRYVLNNPVITIKLLGPLLYAFLGLSLYLFSKNVLKWGPRKSLLLVGICS
;
A
#
# COMPACT_ATOMS: atom_id res chain seq x y z
N MET A 1 -19.43 -17.31 -22.59
CA MET A 1 -18.61 -17.78 -21.44
C MET A 1 -17.39 -16.90 -21.08
N SER A 2 -16.89 -16.02 -21.96
CA SER A 2 -15.71 -15.16 -21.69
C SER A 2 -15.91 -14.09 -20.59
N ASN A 3 -17.13 -13.55 -20.44
CA ASN A 3 -17.36 -12.37 -19.58
C ASN A 3 -17.26 -12.64 -18.07
N LYS A 4 -17.57 -13.85 -17.59
CA LYS A 4 -17.49 -14.18 -16.15
C LYS A 4 -16.06 -14.26 -15.62
N ARG A 5 -15.15 -14.89 -16.39
CA ARG A 5 -13.73 -14.99 -16.03
C ARG A 5 -13.07 -13.62 -15.96
N PHE A 6 -13.40 -12.73 -16.90
CA PHE A 6 -12.87 -11.37 -16.89
C PHE A 6 -13.36 -10.57 -15.68
N GLN A 7 -14.61 -10.75 -15.26
CA GLN A 7 -15.15 -10.09 -14.07
C GLN A 7 -14.49 -10.53 -12.76
N THR A 8 -14.04 -11.79 -12.67
CA THR A 8 -13.30 -12.30 -11.50
C THR A 8 -11.82 -11.92 -11.53
N LEU A 9 -11.21 -11.82 -12.71
CA LEU A 9 -9.80 -11.42 -12.85
C LEU A 9 -9.59 -9.91 -12.72
N ALA A 10 -10.58 -9.09 -13.09
CA ALA A 10 -10.49 -7.64 -13.05
C ALA A 10 -10.12 -7.04 -11.67
N PRO A 11 -10.71 -7.46 -10.53
CA PRO A 11 -10.26 -6.95 -9.23
C PRO A 11 -8.82 -7.34 -8.90
N ILE A 12 -8.36 -8.53 -9.31
CA ILE A 12 -6.97 -8.97 -9.11
C ILE A 12 -6.02 -8.08 -9.91
N LEU A 13 -6.36 -7.80 -11.18
CA LEU A 13 -5.57 -6.89 -12.02
C LEU A 13 -5.57 -5.46 -11.48
N ALA A 14 -6.70 -4.99 -10.93
CA ALA A 14 -6.79 -3.67 -10.28
C ALA A 14 -5.89 -3.52 -9.04
N PHE A 15 -5.53 -4.64 -8.40
CA PHE A 15 -4.54 -4.66 -7.33
C PHE A 15 -3.12 -4.76 -7.88
N LEU A 16 -2.88 -5.70 -8.81
CA LEU A 16 -1.53 -6.02 -9.30
C LEU A 16 -0.89 -4.91 -10.15
N ILE A 17 -1.67 -4.19 -10.96
CA ILE A 17 -1.15 -3.11 -11.82
C ILE A 17 -0.52 -1.98 -10.98
N PRO A 18 -1.27 -1.30 -10.07
CA PRO A 18 -0.70 -0.26 -9.22
C PRO A 18 0.42 -0.77 -8.33
N PHE A 19 0.30 -2.01 -7.83
CA PHE A 19 1.37 -2.64 -7.06
C PHE A 19 2.67 -2.73 -7.86
N ALA A 20 2.62 -3.30 -9.06
CA ALA A 20 3.80 -3.51 -9.90
C ALA A 20 4.43 -2.18 -10.32
N VAL A 21 3.62 -1.20 -10.75
CA VAL A 21 4.10 0.13 -11.16
C VAL A 21 4.87 0.82 -10.04
N ARG A 22 4.41 0.73 -8.79
CA ARG A 22 5.09 1.31 -7.62
C ARG A 22 6.24 0.46 -7.08
N LEU A 23 6.19 -0.86 -7.25
CA LEU A 23 7.25 -1.76 -6.80
C LEU A 23 8.51 -1.64 -7.68
N LEU A 24 8.36 -1.37 -8.97
CA LEU A 24 9.48 -1.26 -9.91
C LEU A 24 10.54 -0.24 -9.47
N PRO A 25 10.20 1.02 -9.15
CA PRO A 25 11.16 1.97 -8.60
C PRO A 25 11.88 1.46 -7.34
N GLU A 26 11.14 0.86 -6.39
CA GLU A 26 11.69 0.37 -5.12
C GLU A 26 12.72 -0.76 -5.27
N ILE A 27 12.54 -1.58 -6.31
CA ILE A 27 13.49 -2.64 -6.71
C ILE A 27 14.74 -2.00 -7.35
N ILE A 28 14.55 -1.03 -8.25
CA ILE A 28 15.66 -0.35 -8.93
C ILE A 28 16.53 0.43 -7.95
N ALA A 29 15.93 1.05 -6.93
CA ALA A 29 16.63 1.82 -5.90
C ALA A 29 17.33 0.96 -4.83
N TRP A 30 17.63 -0.32 -5.13
CA TRP A 30 18.35 -1.18 -4.18
C TRP A 30 19.71 -0.56 -3.79
N PRO A 31 20.07 -0.49 -2.48
CA PRO A 31 19.43 -1.13 -1.33
C PRO A 31 18.48 -0.22 -0.51
N TYR A 32 18.48 1.09 -0.71
CA TYR A 32 17.78 2.04 0.16
C TYR A 32 16.31 2.27 -0.27
N PRO A 33 15.39 2.55 0.67
CA PRO A 33 14.02 2.92 0.33
C PRO A 33 14.00 4.28 -0.35
N ILE A 34 13.09 4.46 -1.30
CA ILE A 34 12.94 5.76 -1.95
C ILE A 34 12.21 6.70 -0.99
N GLY A 35 12.68 7.94 -0.93
CA GLY A 35 12.11 9.00 -0.11
C GLY A 35 12.98 9.40 1.08
N PHE A 36 12.96 10.68 1.40
CA PHE A 36 13.70 11.20 2.57
C PHE A 36 13.06 10.72 3.87
N ASP A 37 11.73 10.83 3.98
CA ASP A 37 10.99 10.48 5.21
C ASP A 37 11.10 8.99 5.57
N THR A 38 11.22 8.10 4.57
CA THR A 38 11.37 6.66 4.77
C THR A 38 12.67 6.32 5.50
N VAL A 39 13.77 6.93 5.06
CA VAL A 39 15.10 6.74 5.67
C VAL A 39 15.23 7.53 6.98
N TYR A 40 14.78 8.78 6.99
CA TYR A 40 15.02 9.71 8.11
C TYR A 40 14.08 9.48 9.30
N ALA A 41 12.80 9.21 9.05
CA ALA A 41 11.79 9.14 10.09
C ALA A 41 11.27 7.71 10.30
N TYR A 42 10.78 7.07 9.23
CA TYR A 42 10.05 5.80 9.38
C TYR A 42 10.93 4.63 9.82
N VAL A 43 12.14 4.46 9.25
CA VAL A 43 13.06 3.38 9.67
C VAL A 43 13.46 3.52 11.16
N PRO A 44 13.90 4.71 11.64
CA PRO A 44 14.16 4.91 13.06
C PRO A 44 12.92 4.72 13.94
N TRP A 45 11.74 5.15 13.50
CA TRP A 45 10.50 4.97 14.25
C TRP A 45 10.19 3.49 14.48
N ILE A 46 10.26 2.66 13.44
CA ILE A 46 10.06 1.21 13.58
C ILE A 46 11.09 0.61 14.54
N LYS A 47 12.38 0.94 14.38
CA LYS A 47 13.45 0.45 15.27
C LYS A 47 13.24 0.86 16.73
N SER A 48 12.71 2.06 16.97
CA SER A 48 12.44 2.57 18.32
C SER A 48 11.16 1.97 18.95
N GLY A 49 10.35 1.24 18.19
CA GLY A 49 9.05 0.73 18.64
C GLY A 49 7.93 1.77 18.61
N TYR A 50 8.09 2.86 17.85
CA TYR A 50 7.07 3.88 17.66
C TYR A 50 5.94 3.36 16.75
N PRO A 51 4.66 3.64 17.06
CA PRO A 51 4.17 4.51 18.12
C PRO A 51 3.80 3.82 19.44
N ILE A 52 4.01 2.50 19.59
CA ILE A 52 3.59 1.72 20.76
C ILE A 52 4.42 2.10 22.01
N ASN A 53 5.65 2.57 21.82
CA ASN A 53 6.51 3.07 22.88
C ASN A 53 6.05 4.40 23.52
N LEU A 54 4.96 5.01 23.03
CA LEU A 54 4.42 6.27 23.55
C LEU A 54 3.34 6.03 24.61
N GLY A 55 3.16 6.98 25.52
CA GLY A 55 2.05 6.96 26.46
C GLY A 55 0.68 7.02 25.75
N PRO A 56 -0.40 6.50 26.35
CA PRO A 56 -1.73 6.42 25.72
C PRO A 56 -2.27 7.78 25.25
N LEU A 57 -2.08 8.83 26.06
CA LEU A 57 -2.54 10.18 25.73
C LEU A 57 -1.82 10.73 24.49
N GLU A 58 -0.51 10.51 24.40
CA GLU A 58 0.27 10.93 23.26
C GLU A 58 -0.14 10.16 22.01
N PHE A 59 -0.34 8.84 22.13
CA PHE A 59 -0.75 7.98 21.02
C PHE A 59 -2.01 8.50 20.29
N PHE A 60 -3.04 8.93 21.02
CA PHE A 60 -4.28 9.44 20.44
C PHE A 60 -4.21 10.91 19.98
N ARG A 61 -3.16 11.63 20.32
CA ARG A 61 -3.03 13.07 20.01
C ARG A 61 -2.69 13.36 18.54
N GLY A 62 -2.30 12.35 17.76
CA GLY A 62 -1.89 12.52 16.36
C GLY A 62 -2.32 11.40 15.43
N ALA A 63 -2.24 11.66 14.12
CA ALA A 63 -2.52 10.67 13.07
C ALA A 63 -1.34 9.68 12.94
N ARG A 64 -1.30 8.65 13.79
CA ARG A 64 -0.19 7.68 13.89
C ARG A 64 -0.52 6.30 13.30
N LEU A 65 -1.53 6.23 12.43
CA LEU A 65 -1.99 4.97 11.85
C LEU A 65 -0.94 4.32 10.93
N PHE A 66 -0.31 5.09 10.05
CA PHE A 66 0.73 4.59 9.16
C PHE A 66 1.92 3.97 9.93
N PRO A 67 2.57 4.67 10.87
CA PRO A 67 3.69 4.11 11.61
C PRO A 67 3.27 2.91 12.48
N LEU A 68 2.03 2.87 12.97
CA LEU A 68 1.50 1.69 13.64
C LEU A 68 1.42 0.48 12.69
N LEU A 69 0.84 0.65 11.50
CA LEU A 69 0.77 -0.41 10.49
C LEU A 69 2.16 -0.89 10.06
N ALA A 70 3.10 0.04 9.88
CA ALA A 70 4.47 -0.28 9.55
C ALA A 70 5.17 -1.06 10.67
N LEU A 71 5.02 -0.65 11.93
CA LEU A 71 5.55 -1.37 13.08
C LEU A 71 4.95 -2.78 13.20
N MET A 72 3.63 -2.93 13.00
CA MET A 72 2.98 -4.23 13.06
C MET A 72 3.46 -5.15 11.93
N LEU A 73 3.53 -4.66 10.69
CA LEU A 73 4.03 -5.46 9.57
C LEU A 73 5.48 -5.88 9.79
N ASP A 74 6.33 -4.99 10.30
CA ASP A 74 7.72 -5.30 10.60
C ASP A 74 7.82 -6.41 11.65
N ARG A 75 7.13 -6.23 12.78
CA ARG A 75 7.27 -7.11 13.95
C ARG A 75 6.70 -8.51 13.71
N TYR A 76 5.64 -8.64 12.91
CA TYR A 76 4.96 -9.92 12.72
C TYR A 76 5.34 -10.66 11.43
N VAL A 77 5.88 -9.97 10.42
CA VAL A 77 6.06 -10.58 9.08
C VAL A 77 7.50 -10.49 8.57
N LEU A 78 8.12 -9.31 8.58
CA LEU A 78 9.35 -9.06 7.81
C LEU A 78 10.63 -9.00 8.66
N ASN A 79 10.53 -8.48 9.90
CA ASN A 79 11.65 -8.26 10.81
C ASN A 79 12.83 -7.48 10.18
N ASN A 80 12.51 -6.56 9.26
CA ASN A 80 13.48 -5.71 8.59
C ASN A 80 12.82 -4.37 8.23
N PRO A 81 13.09 -3.30 9.00
CA PRO A 81 12.41 -2.02 8.86
C PRO A 81 12.53 -1.41 7.46
N VAL A 82 13.66 -1.65 6.79
CA VAL A 82 13.92 -1.13 5.44
C VAL A 82 13.00 -1.81 4.43
N ILE A 83 12.92 -3.13 4.47
CA ILE A 83 12.05 -3.90 3.56
C ILE A 83 10.58 -3.61 3.86
N THR A 84 10.23 -3.47 5.13
CA THR A 84 8.86 -3.17 5.56
C THR A 84 8.34 -1.88 4.93
N ILE A 85 9.09 -0.79 5.01
CA ILE A 85 8.65 0.50 4.44
C ILE A 85 8.62 0.44 2.91
N LYS A 86 9.59 -0.25 2.29
CA LYS A 86 9.61 -0.49 0.84
C LYS A 86 8.37 -1.21 0.33
N LEU A 87 7.88 -2.19 1.07
CA LEU A 87 6.74 -2.99 0.65
C LEU A 87 5.40 -2.31 0.96
N LEU A 88 5.33 -1.61 2.10
CA LEU A 88 4.09 -1.04 2.59
C LEU A 88 3.55 0.08 1.70
N GLY A 89 4.43 0.88 1.07
CA GLY A 89 4.05 1.90 0.08
C GLY A 89 3.30 1.32 -1.14
N PRO A 90 3.93 0.42 -1.92
CA PRO A 90 3.28 -0.29 -3.02
C PRO A 90 2.02 -1.05 -2.59
N LEU A 91 2.03 -1.67 -1.41
CA LEU A 91 0.89 -2.43 -0.90
C LEU A 91 -0.33 -1.53 -0.63
N LEU A 92 -0.15 -0.40 0.06
CA LEU A 92 -1.24 0.56 0.29
C LEU A 92 -1.78 1.13 -1.03
N TYR A 93 -0.91 1.35 -2.01
CA TYR A 93 -1.34 1.81 -3.33
C TYR A 93 -2.13 0.75 -4.11
N ALA A 94 -1.76 -0.53 -3.97
CA ALA A 94 -2.51 -1.64 -4.53
C ALA A 94 -3.92 -1.75 -3.96
N PHE A 95 -4.07 -1.57 -2.64
CA PHE A 95 -5.38 -1.51 -1.98
C PHE A 95 -6.19 -0.28 -2.40
N LEU A 96 -5.54 0.87 -2.61
CA LEU A 96 -6.20 2.05 -3.15
C LEU A 96 -6.75 1.78 -4.56
N GLY A 97 -5.96 1.17 -5.44
CA GLY A 97 -6.39 0.77 -6.78
C GLY A 97 -7.58 -0.20 -6.76
N LEU A 98 -7.55 -1.19 -5.87
CA LEU A 98 -8.67 -2.11 -5.66
C LEU A 98 -9.93 -1.36 -5.17
N SER A 99 -9.77 -0.42 -4.24
CA SER A 99 -10.87 0.41 -3.72
C SER A 99 -11.51 1.24 -4.83
N LEU A 100 -10.70 1.88 -5.69
CA LEU A 100 -11.18 2.63 -6.85
C LEU A 100 -11.93 1.75 -7.84
N TYR A 101 -11.46 0.52 -8.08
CA TYR A 101 -12.16 -0.45 -8.92
C TYR A 101 -13.53 -0.82 -8.34
N LEU A 102 -13.58 -1.14 -7.04
CA LEU A 102 -14.83 -1.49 -6.36
C LEU A 102 -15.81 -0.32 -6.33
N PHE A 103 -15.32 0.89 -6.09
CA PHE A 103 -16.13 2.11 -6.14
C PHE A 103 -16.72 2.32 -7.54
N SER A 104 -15.89 2.23 -8.59
CA SER A 104 -16.34 2.40 -9.97
C SER A 104 -17.35 1.34 -10.41
N LYS A 105 -17.18 0.10 -9.95
CA LYS A 105 -18.09 -1.00 -10.24
C LYS A 105 -19.41 -0.87 -9.49
N ASN A 106 -19.37 -0.57 -8.18
CA ASN A 106 -20.55 -0.63 -7.32
C ASN A 106 -21.34 0.67 -7.30
N VAL A 107 -20.66 1.83 -7.31
CA VAL A 107 -21.31 3.15 -7.21
C VAL A 107 -21.61 3.72 -8.59
N LEU A 108 -20.60 3.77 -9.48
CA LEU A 108 -20.75 4.30 -10.83
C LEU A 108 -21.41 3.31 -11.81
N LYS A 109 -21.55 2.04 -11.41
CA LYS A 109 -22.10 0.94 -12.22
C LYS A 109 -21.39 0.78 -13.57
N TRP A 110 -20.11 1.14 -13.63
CA TRP A 110 -19.32 1.03 -14.85
C TRP A 110 -18.96 -0.43 -15.13
N GLY A 111 -18.89 -0.77 -16.43
CA GLY A 111 -18.44 -2.09 -16.85
C GLY A 111 -16.99 -2.37 -16.43
N PRO A 112 -16.60 -3.65 -16.24
CA PRO A 112 -15.30 -4.03 -15.68
C PRO A 112 -14.10 -3.48 -16.46
N ARG A 113 -14.24 -3.31 -17.78
CA ARG A 113 -13.19 -2.71 -18.63
C ARG A 113 -12.96 -1.23 -18.32
N LYS A 114 -14.03 -0.45 -18.13
CA LYS A 114 -13.94 0.99 -17.83
C LYS A 114 -13.36 1.21 -16.43
N SER A 115 -13.78 0.41 -15.45
CA SER A 115 -13.24 0.47 -14.09
C SER A 115 -11.77 0.10 -14.03
N LEU A 116 -11.32 -0.88 -14.83
CA LEU A 116 -9.89 -1.23 -14.94
C LEU A 116 -9.07 -0.12 -15.62
N LEU A 117 -9.60 0.50 -16.67
CA LEU A 117 -8.93 1.63 -17.32
C LEU A 117 -8.75 2.80 -16.37
N LEU A 118 -9.74 3.10 -15.53
CA LEU A 118 -9.62 4.14 -14.50
C LEU A 118 -8.46 3.84 -13.56
N VAL A 119 -8.39 2.61 -13.03
CA VAL A 119 -7.29 2.20 -12.14
C VAL A 119 -5.95 2.33 -12.83
N GLY A 120 -5.84 1.89 -14.10
CA GLY A 120 -4.59 2.01 -14.86
C GLY A 120 -4.15 3.47 -15.08
N ILE A 121 -5.09 4.39 -15.30
CA ILE A 121 -4.78 5.83 -15.45
C ILE A 121 -4.36 6.45 -14.11
N CYS A 122 -4.97 6.01 -13.00
CA CYS A 122 -4.67 6.50 -11.66
C CYS A 122 -3.48 5.81 -10.99
N SER A 123 -2.86 4.81 -11.64
CA SER A 123 -1.72 4.03 -11.12
C SER A 123 -0.40 4.69 -11.47
#